data_AF-A0A3D0Q8P3-F1
#
_entry.id   AF-A0A3D0Q8P3-F1
#
_cell.length_a   1.000
_cell.length_b   1.000
_cell.length_c   1.000
_cell.angle_alpha   90.00
_cell.angle_beta   90.00
_cell.angle_gamma   90.00
#
_symmetry.space_group_name_H-M   'P 1'
#
loop_
_entity.id
_entity.type
_entity.pdbx_description
1 polymer ?
#
loop_
_entity_poly.entity_id
_entity_poly.type
_entity_poly.pdbx_seq_one_letter_code
_entity_poly.pdbx_strand_id
1 'polypeptide(L)'
;MEPSRNPYATPLVYTRSPLMSGYLHRDLEPLLRNSASVVVSGLRSGRVILMTDNPNFRAFWFGTNKLFLNAIFFGSTLRQGSMRMEE
;
A
#
# COMPACT_ATOMS: atom_id res chain seq x y z
N MET A 1 -9.15 -1.16 3.90
CA MET A 1 -8.24 -1.75 4.91
C MET A 1 -7.90 -0.66 5.90
N GLU A 2 -7.97 -0.95 7.20
CA GLU A 2 -7.61 0.04 8.21
C GLU A 2 -6.09 0.24 8.24
N PRO A 3 -5.60 1.50 8.26
CA PRO A 3 -4.17 1.77 8.38
C PRO A 3 -3.68 1.44 9.78
N SER A 4 -2.52 0.80 9.87
CA SER A 4 -1.86 0.62 11.15
C SER A 4 -1.20 1.91 11.61
N ARG A 5 -1.08 2.09 12.94
CA ARG A 5 -0.26 3.17 13.53
C ARG A 5 1.23 3.04 13.19
N ASN A 6 1.68 1.83 12.89
CA ASN A 6 3.04 1.59 12.48
C ASN A 6 3.25 2.04 11.01
N PRO A 7 4.07 3.08 10.75
CA PRO A 7 4.29 3.60 9.41
C PRO A 7 4.99 2.61 8.47
N TYR A 8 5.70 1.62 9.03
CA TYR A 8 6.34 0.56 8.23
C TYR A 8 5.37 -0.56 7.87
N ALA A 9 4.27 -0.74 8.62
CA ALA A 9 3.22 -1.70 8.31
C ALA A 9 2.20 -1.12 7.32
N THR A 10 2.01 0.21 7.31
CA THR A 10 1.15 0.91 6.33
C THR A 10 1.85 2.16 5.78
N PRO A 11 2.81 1.99 4.85
CA PRO A 11 3.59 3.12 4.32
C PRO A 11 2.82 4.00 3.33
N LEU A 12 1.68 3.54 2.81
CA LEU A 12 0.87 4.28 1.85
C LEU A 12 -0.61 4.21 2.22
N VAL A 13 -1.24 5.38 2.31
CA VAL A 13 -2.65 5.57 2.68
C VAL A 13 -3.28 6.49 1.64
N TYR A 14 -4.51 6.19 1.25
CA TYR A 14 -5.29 7.08 0.39
C TYR A 14 -5.61 8.39 1.11
N THR A 15 -5.73 9.48 0.36
CA THR A 15 -6.05 10.77 0.96
C THR A 15 -7.51 10.83 1.40
N ARG A 16 -7.89 11.93 2.07
CA ARG A 16 -9.29 12.21 2.37
C ARG A 16 -10.16 12.32 1.11
N SER A 17 -9.61 12.66 -0.05
CA SER A 17 -10.33 12.73 -1.32
C SER A 17 -9.64 11.76 -2.31
N PRO A 18 -9.98 10.46 -2.26
CA PRO A 18 -9.20 9.42 -2.94
C PRO A 18 -9.29 9.50 -4.47
N LEU A 19 -10.36 10.07 -5.03
CA LEU A 19 -10.49 10.27 -6.46
C LEU A 19 -9.64 11.45 -6.93
N MET A 20 -8.55 11.16 -7.63
CA MET A 20 -7.73 12.17 -8.31
C MET A 20 -8.23 12.46 -9.74
N SER A 21 -8.59 11.42 -10.48
CA SER A 21 -9.06 11.52 -11.86
C SER A 21 -9.82 10.26 -12.26
N GLY A 22 -10.69 10.35 -13.27
CA GLY A 22 -11.44 9.22 -13.80
C GLY A 22 -12.73 8.99 -13.02
N TYR A 23 -13.02 7.72 -12.71
CA TYR A 23 -14.28 7.31 -12.10
C TYR A 23 -14.06 6.56 -10.80
N LEU A 24 -14.80 6.95 -9.77
CA LEU A 24 -14.94 6.20 -8.52
C LEU A 24 -16.43 6.08 -8.21
N HIS A 25 -16.89 4.85 -7.98
CA HIS A 25 -18.27 4.62 -7.58
C HIS A 25 -18.53 5.27 -6.21
N ARG A 26 -19.67 5.96 -6.06
CA ARG A 26 -19.99 6.73 -4.83
C ARG A 26 -19.93 5.86 -3.56
N ASP A 27 -20.38 4.62 -3.66
CA ASP A 27 -20.38 3.68 -2.53
C ASP A 27 -18.97 3.24 -2.09
N LEU A 28 -17.97 3.36 -2.97
CA LEU A 28 -16.57 3.01 -2.66
C LEU A 28 -15.79 4.17 -2.05
N GLU A 29 -16.21 5.41 -2.30
CA GLU A 29 -15.56 6.59 -1.77
C GLU A 29 -15.36 6.56 -0.23
N PRO A 30 -16.38 6.24 0.59
CA PRO A 30 -16.20 6.17 2.04
C PRO A 30 -15.26 5.03 2.48
N LEU A 31 -15.14 3.95 1.69
CA LEU A 31 -14.27 2.81 1.99
C LEU A 31 -12.80 3.09 1.66
N LEU A 32 -12.54 3.96 0.68
CA LEU A 32 -11.18 4.33 0.26
C LEU A 32 -10.61 5.48 1.07
N ARG A 33 -11.46 6.38 1.57
CA ARG A 33 -11.04 7.56 2.32
C ARG A 33 -10.16 7.19 3.52
N ASN A 34 -8.93 7.68 3.55
CA ASN A 34 -7.93 7.40 4.60
C ASN A 34 -7.62 5.92 4.83
N SER A 35 -7.93 5.04 3.87
CA SER A 35 -7.67 3.62 4.02
C SER A 35 -6.28 3.26 3.48
N ALA A 36 -5.73 2.14 3.96
CA ALA A 36 -4.43 1.65 3.53
C ALA A 36 -4.45 1.27 2.03
N SER A 37 -3.50 1.79 1.27
CA SER A 37 -3.25 1.43 -0.14
C SER A 37 -2.12 0.40 -0.27
N VAL A 38 -1.14 0.44 0.65
CA VAL A 38 -0.09 -0.57 0.78
C VAL A 38 -0.04 -1.08 2.21
N VAL A 39 -0.07 -2.40 2.37
CA VAL A 39 0.05 -3.08 3.67
C VAL A 39 1.23 -4.02 3.63
N VAL A 40 2.05 -3.98 4.67
CA VAL A 40 3.20 -4.85 4.84
C VAL A 40 2.99 -5.69 6.10
N SER A 41 3.12 -7.00 5.96
CA SER A 41 3.00 -7.93 7.09
C SER A 41 4.08 -9.01 7.05
N GLY A 42 4.56 -9.41 8.22
CA GLY A 42 5.49 -10.53 8.37
C GLY A 42 4.75 -11.87 8.33
N LEU A 43 5.25 -12.83 7.57
CA LEU A 43 4.72 -14.20 7.55
C LEU A 43 5.86 -15.20 7.75
N ARG A 44 5.94 -15.77 8.97
CA ARG A 44 7.08 -16.60 9.41
C ARG A 44 8.41 -15.85 9.18
N SER A 45 9.37 -16.45 8.47
CA SER A 45 10.63 -15.83 8.08
C SER A 45 10.52 -14.91 6.85
N GLY A 46 9.34 -14.85 6.23
CA GLY A 46 9.05 -14.07 5.03
C GLY A 46 8.28 -12.78 5.32
N ARG A 47 7.90 -12.10 4.23
CA ARG A 47 7.13 -10.87 4.24
C ARG A 47 6.08 -10.92 3.13
N VAL A 48 4.95 -10.27 3.38
CA VAL A 48 3.86 -10.07 2.42
C VAL A 48 3.70 -8.58 2.25
N ILE A 49 3.83 -8.11 1.01
CA ILE A 49 3.62 -6.70 0.64
C ILE A 49 2.40 -6.69 -0.28
N LEU A 50 1.29 -6.18 0.23
CA LEU A 50 0.03 -6.05 -0.49
C LEU A 50 -0.10 -4.64 -1.04
N MET A 51 -0.46 -4.52 -2.31
CA MET A 51 -0.76 -3.26 -2.99
C MET A 51 -2.16 -3.35 -3.57
N THR A 52 -3.01 -2.36 -3.33
CA THR A 52 -4.39 -2.33 -3.85
C THR A 52 -4.42 -2.01 -5.35
N ASP A 53 -3.57 -1.09 -5.78
CA ASP A 53 -3.46 -0.68 -7.19
C ASP A 53 -2.43 -1.53 -7.94
N ASN A 54 -2.50 -1.55 -9.27
CA ASN A 54 -1.49 -2.19 -10.11
C ASN A 54 -0.30 -1.24 -10.32
N PRO A 55 0.87 -1.46 -9.67
CA PRO A 55 2.01 -0.56 -9.82
C PRO A 55 2.65 -0.64 -11.20
N ASN A 56 2.40 -1.72 -11.95
CA ASN A 56 2.98 -2.03 -13.27
C ASN A 56 2.01 -1.79 -14.44
N PHE A 57 1.02 -0.91 -14.27
CA PHE A 57 0.04 -0.65 -15.33
C PHE A 57 0.68 0.01 -16.55
N ARG A 58 0.65 -0.68 -17.69
CA ARG A 58 1.32 -0.27 -18.93
C ARG A 58 0.44 0.72 -19.72
N ALA A 59 0.43 1.97 -19.27
CA ALA A 59 -0.16 3.12 -19.97
C ALA A 59 0.62 4.41 -19.61
N PHE A 60 -0.07 5.48 -19.24
CA PHE A 60 0.53 6.79 -18.94
C PHE A 60 1.24 6.89 -17.56
N TRP A 61 1.21 5.84 -16.72
CA TRP A 61 1.72 5.90 -15.34
C TRP A 61 3.08 5.21 -15.18
N PHE A 62 4.17 5.93 -15.45
CA PHE A 62 5.53 5.38 -15.37
C PHE A 62 6.08 5.30 -13.93
N GLY A 63 5.58 6.14 -13.02
CA GLY A 63 6.20 6.35 -11.70
C GLY A 63 6.03 5.20 -10.69
N THR A 64 4.88 4.52 -10.70
CA THR A 64 4.51 3.53 -9.66
C THR A 64 5.31 2.23 -9.73
N ASN A 65 5.96 1.94 -10.86
CA ASN A 65 6.87 0.81 -11.03
C ASN A 65 7.98 0.80 -9.96
N LYS A 66 8.43 1.98 -9.52
CA LYS A 66 9.45 2.09 -8.48
C LYS A 66 8.99 1.50 -7.14
N LEU A 67 7.70 1.61 -6.80
CA LEU A 67 7.16 1.01 -5.58
C LEU A 67 7.24 -0.52 -5.64
N PHE A 68 6.93 -1.10 -6.80
CA PHE A 68 7.06 -2.53 -7.04
C PHE A 68 8.52 -3.00 -6.98
N LEU A 69 9.43 -2.28 -7.64
CA LEU A 69 10.86 -2.60 -7.60
C LEU A 69 11.42 -2.49 -6.17
N ASN A 70 10.97 -1.51 -5.38
CA ASN A 70 11.36 -1.39 -3.98
C ASN A 70 10.93 -2.62 -3.17
N ALA A 71 9.72 -3.14 -3.41
CA ALA A 71 9.24 -4.36 -2.76
C ALA A 71 10.13 -5.57 -3.08
N ILE A 72 10.64 -5.67 -4.31
CA ILE A 72 11.54 -6.76 -4.74
C ILE A 72 12.95 -6.58 -4.18
N PHE A 73 13.60 -5.45 -4.45
CA PHE A 73 15.02 -5.27 -4.18
C PHE A 73 15.32 -4.82 -2.75
N PHE A 74 14.44 -4.01 -2.16
CA PHE A 74 14.62 -3.49 -0.80
C PHE A 74 13.67 -4.15 0.21
N GLY A 75 12.79 -5.04 -0.24
CA GLY A 75 11.89 -5.77 0.63
C GLY A 75 12.64 -6.44 1.78
N SER A 76 13.83 -7.00 1.51
CA SER A 76 14.73 -7.67 2.47
C SER A 76 15.12 -6.83 3.69
N THR A 77 15.13 -5.51 3.55
CA THR A 77 15.50 -4.57 4.63
C THR A 77 14.43 -4.48 5.72
N LEU A 78 13.18 -4.83 5.39
CA LEU A 78 12.05 -4.84 6.34
C LEU A 78 12.17 -6.05 7.26
N ARG A 79 12.39 -5.84 8.57
CA ARG A 79 12.52 -6.93 9.55
C ARG A 79 11.17 -7.23 10.19
N GLN A 80 10.96 -8.47 10.65
CA GLN A 80 9.68 -8.89 11.21
C GLN A 80 9.19 -7.97 12.36
N GLY A 81 10.11 -7.56 13.23
CA GLY A 81 9.81 -6.65 14.34
C GLY A 81 9.38 -5.25 13.89
N SER A 82 9.85 -4.77 12.74
CA SER A 82 9.51 -3.43 12.25
C SER A 82 8.16 -3.37 11.53
N MET A 83 7.58 -4.50 11.11
CA MET A 83 6.35 -4.55 10.30
C MET A 83 5.10 -4.99 11.09
N ARG A 84 5.14 -4.91 12.43
CA ARG A 84 4.02 -5.36 13.27
C ARG A 84 2.83 -4.40 13.09
N MET A 85 1.66 -4.94 12.80
CA MET A 85 0.42 -4.16 12.77
C MET A 85 0.04 -3.80 14.21
N GLU A 86 -0.07 -2.50 14.45
CA GLU A 86 -0.59 -1.87 15.66
C GLU A 86 -1.92 -1.20 15.32
N GLU A 87 -2.92 -1.44 16.17
CA GLU A 87 -4.25 -0.81 16.15
C GLU A 87 -4.22 0.61 16.75
#